data_AF-A0A917CG72-F1
#
_entry.id   AF-A0A917CG72-F1
#
_cell.length_a   1.000
_cell.length_b   1.000
_cell.length_c   1.000
_cell.angle_alpha   90.00
_cell.angle_beta   90.00
_cell.angle_gamma   90.00
#
_symmetry.space_group_name_H-M   'P 1'
#
loop_
_entity.id
_entity.type
_entity.pdbx_description
1 polymer ?
#
loop_
_entity_poly.entity_id
_entity_poly.type
_entity_poly.pdbx_seq_one_letter_code
_entity_poly.pdbx_strand_id
1 'polypeptide(L)'
;MADGNSQLSRFLGGSPVSVLLRLVILCLVVGVILAALGLDPANLLASLRRMVESLFSLGFDTVERLWRYFLLGALIVIPLWLLSRIFRMGK
;
A
#
# COMPACT_ATOMS: atom_id res chain seq x y z
N MET A 1 38.26 8.02 9.39
CA MET A 1 37.10 8.32 8.52
C MET A 1 36.81 7.10 7.66
N ALA A 2 36.05 6.16 8.21
CA ALA A 2 35.60 4.95 7.50
C ALA A 2 34.28 4.49 8.14
N ASP A 3 33.29 5.37 8.12
CA ASP A 3 32.05 5.24 8.91
C ASP A 3 30.82 4.97 8.03
N GLY A 4 31.02 4.60 6.76
CA GLY A 4 29.94 4.20 5.83
C GLY A 4 29.79 2.69 5.62
N ASN A 5 30.87 1.93 5.73
CA ASN A 5 30.86 0.48 5.43
C ASN A 5 30.30 -0.35 6.60
N SER A 6 30.52 0.10 7.83
CA SER A 6 30.18 -0.64 9.06
C SER A 6 28.68 -0.73 9.30
N GLN A 7 27.89 0.25 8.83
CA GLN A 7 26.42 0.25 8.92
C GLN A 7 25.79 -0.61 7.81
N LEU A 8 26.32 -0.54 6.58
CA LEU A 8 25.86 -1.39 5.49
C LEU A 8 26.15 -2.87 5.77
N SER A 9 27.32 -3.23 6.28
CA SER A 9 27.66 -4.63 6.62
C SER A 9 26.80 -5.23 7.74
N ARG A 10 26.26 -4.43 8.67
CA ARG A 10 25.37 -4.92 9.73
C ARG A 10 23.89 -5.02 9.29
N PHE A 11 23.45 -4.18 8.34
CA PHE A 11 22.15 -4.33 7.66
C PHE A 11 22.15 -5.44 6.60
N LEU A 12 23.30 -5.70 5.97
CA LEU A 12 23.55 -6.86 5.09
C LEU A 12 23.81 -8.16 5.87
N GLY A 13 23.99 -8.07 7.19
CA GLY A 13 24.43 -9.17 8.07
C GLY A 13 23.35 -9.92 8.85
N GLY A 14 22.07 -9.55 8.74
CA GLY A 14 20.96 -10.25 9.41
C GLY A 14 19.63 -9.85 8.80
N SER A 15 19.08 -10.71 7.95
CA SER A 15 19.00 -10.37 6.53
C SER A 15 17.58 -10.22 5.97
N PRO A 16 16.93 -9.04 6.12
CA PRO A 16 15.75 -8.68 5.33
C PRO A 16 16.09 -8.60 3.83
N VAL A 17 17.35 -8.30 3.47
CA VAL A 17 17.84 -8.35 2.09
C VAL A 17 17.84 -9.78 1.54
N SER A 18 18.24 -10.79 2.33
CA SER A 18 18.15 -12.20 1.91
C SER A 18 16.69 -12.66 1.80
N VAL A 19 15.80 -12.14 2.64
CA VAL A 19 14.37 -12.44 2.56
C VAL A 19 13.81 -11.83 1.27
N LEU A 20 14.12 -10.57 0.96
CA LEU A 20 13.70 -9.92 -0.29
C LEU A 20 14.26 -10.66 -1.51
N LEU A 21 15.55 -11.01 -1.49
CA LEU A 21 16.19 -11.78 -2.56
C LEU A 21 15.55 -13.16 -2.71
N ARG A 22 15.27 -13.86 -1.59
CA ARG A 22 14.56 -15.15 -1.60
C ARG A 22 13.13 -15.00 -2.12
N LEU A 23 12.41 -13.94 -1.77
CA LEU A 23 11.07 -13.67 -2.27
C LEU A 23 11.07 -13.43 -3.79
N VAL A 24 12.04 -12.64 -4.28
CA VAL A 24 12.23 -12.40 -5.72
C VAL A 24 12.56 -13.69 -6.46
N ILE A 25 13.51 -14.49 -5.94
CA ILE A 25 13.88 -15.78 -6.51
C ILE A 25 12.69 -16.75 -6.47
N LEU A 26 11.97 -16.83 -5.36
CA LEU A 26 10.79 -17.70 -5.21
C LEU A 26 9.69 -17.29 -6.19
N CYS A 27 9.45 -15.99 -6.38
CA CYS A 27 8.48 -15.47 -7.35
C CYS A 27 8.87 -15.85 -8.79
N LEU A 28 10.17 -15.76 -9.12
CA LEU A 28 10.70 -16.16 -10.43
C LEU A 28 10.57 -17.68 -10.65
N VAL A 29 10.92 -18.49 -9.65
CA VAL A 29 10.80 -19.96 -9.70
C VAL A 29 9.35 -20.39 -9.85
N VAL A 30 8.44 -19.83 -9.05
CA VAL A 30 7.00 -20.10 -9.16
C VAL A 30 6.47 -19.68 -10.54
N GLY A 31 6.91 -18.52 -11.07
CA GLY A 31 6.57 -18.09 -12.41
C GLY A 31 7.02 -19.06 -13.50
N VAL A 32 8.24 -19.59 -13.41
CA VAL A 32 8.77 -20.61 -14.34
C VAL A 32 8.02 -21.93 -14.22
N ILE A 33 7.64 -22.35 -13.00
CA ILE A 33 6.86 -23.58 -12.78
C ILE A 33 5.46 -23.45 -13.40
N LEU A 34 4.77 -22.31 -13.21
CA LEU A 34 3.48 -22.05 -13.83
C LEU A 34 3.57 -22.04 -15.36
N ALA A 35 4.62 -21.41 -15.92
CA ALA A 35 4.87 -21.42 -17.36
C ALA A 35 5.16 -22.83 -17.91
N ALA A 36 5.93 -23.63 -17.16
CA ALA A 36 6.24 -25.02 -17.53
C ALA A 36 5.00 -25.95 -17.47
N LEU A 37 4.02 -25.62 -16.63
CA LEU A 37 2.71 -26.30 -16.56
C LEU A 37 1.73 -25.83 -17.66
N GLY A 38 2.13 -24.90 -18.53
CA GLY A 38 1.30 -24.38 -19.62
C GLY A 38 0.28 -23.31 -19.18
N LEU A 39 0.41 -22.75 -17.98
CA LEU A 39 -0.41 -21.64 -17.51
C LEU A 39 0.27 -20.32 -17.89
N ASP A 40 -0.12 -19.76 -19.04
CA ASP A 40 0.43 -18.51 -19.59
C ASP A 40 0.34 -17.32 -18.59
N PRO A 41 1.47 -16.87 -18.00
CA PRO A 41 1.49 -15.81 -16.99
C PRO A 41 1.06 -14.45 -17.54
N ALA A 42 1.21 -14.23 -18.85
CA ALA A 42 0.79 -13.01 -19.53
C ALA A 42 -0.74 -12.81 -19.47
N ASN A 43 -1.52 -13.89 -19.53
CA ASN A 43 -2.98 -13.80 -19.52
C ASN A 43 -3.55 -13.59 -18.10
N LEU A 44 -2.86 -14.14 -17.08
CA LEU A 44 -3.17 -13.92 -15.66
C LEU A 44 -2.91 -12.46 -15.24
N LEU A 45 -1.75 -11.90 -15.61
CA LEU A 45 -1.42 -10.52 -15.26
C LEU A 45 -2.30 -9.51 -16.01
N ALA A 46 -2.61 -9.76 -17.27
CA ALA A 46 -3.54 -8.94 -18.04
C ALA A 46 -4.96 -8.97 -17.45
N SER A 47 -5.41 -10.11 -16.92
CA SER A 47 -6.73 -10.24 -16.28
C SER A 47 -6.78 -9.56 -14.92
N LEU A 48 -5.71 -9.65 -14.12
CA LEU A 48 -5.60 -8.92 -12.86
C LEU A 48 -5.58 -7.41 -13.08
N ARG A 49 -4.84 -6.94 -14.10
CA ARG A 49 -4.81 -5.51 -14.46
C ARG A 49 -6.20 -5.00 -14.85
N ARG A 50 -6.94 -5.73 -15.70
CA ARG A 50 -8.32 -5.38 -16.08
C ARG A 50 -9.28 -5.36 -14.88
N MET A 51 -9.09 -6.28 -13.93
CA MET A 51 -9.88 -6.32 -12.69
C MET A 51 -9.55 -5.13 -11.77
N VAL A 52 -8.28 -4.78 -11.63
CA VAL A 52 -7.84 -3.62 -10.84
C VAL A 52 -8.31 -2.32 -11.47
N GLU A 53 -8.18 -2.14 -12.79
CA GLU A 53 -8.69 -0.97 -13.51
C GLU A 53 -10.22 -0.82 -13.37
N SER A 54 -10.97 -1.93 -13.43
CA SER A 54 -12.42 -1.92 -13.20
C SER A 54 -12.79 -1.63 -11.74
N LEU A 55 -12.03 -2.14 -10.78
CA LEU A 55 -12.24 -1.90 -9.35
C LEU A 55 -11.88 -0.45 -8.98
N PHE A 56 -10.85 0.12 -9.60
CA PHE A 56 -10.49 1.52 -9.41
C PHE A 56 -11.54 2.47 -10.01
N SER A 57 -12.09 2.18 -11.19
CA SER A 57 -13.12 3.03 -11.79
C SER A 57 -14.43 3.01 -11.00
N LEU A 58 -14.84 1.84 -10.48
CA LEU A 58 -15.99 1.71 -9.57
C LEU A 58 -15.71 2.30 -8.18
N GLY A 59 -14.48 2.15 -7.70
CA GLY A 59 -14.01 2.67 -6.43
C GLY A 59 -13.97 4.20 -6.42
N PHE A 60 -13.52 4.84 -7.50
CA PHE A 60 -13.44 6.29 -7.61
C PHE A 60 -14.82 6.98 -7.47
N ASP A 61 -15.87 6.44 -8.09
CA ASP A 61 -17.26 6.97 -7.95
C ASP A 61 -17.79 6.82 -6.51
N THR A 62 -17.51 5.67 -5.89
CA THR A 62 -17.88 5.41 -4.49
C THR A 62 -17.10 6.30 -3.52
N VAL A 63 -15.81 6.52 -3.79
CA VAL A 63 -14.92 7.39 -3.02
C VAL A 63 -15.40 8.83 -3.09
N GLU A 64 -15.85 9.33 -4.24
CA GLU A 64 -16.40 10.68 -4.35
C GLU A 64 -17.64 10.89 -3.47
N ARG A 65 -18.55 9.90 -3.47
CA ARG A 65 -19.73 9.92 -2.59
C ARG A 65 -19.33 9.90 -1.11
N LEU A 66 -18.41 9.01 -0.73
CA LEU A 66 -17.88 8.94 0.64
C LEU A 66 -17.19 10.25 1.04
N TRP A 67 -16.46 10.88 0.12
CA TRP A 67 -15.79 12.15 0.36
C TRP A 67 -16.79 13.26 0.67
N ARG A 68 -17.93 13.30 -0.04
CA ARG A 68 -19.01 14.26 0.24
C ARG A 68 -19.65 14.04 1.61
N TYR A 69 -19.91 12.79 1.99
CA TYR A 69 -20.42 12.46 3.34
C TYR A 69 -19.40 12.75 4.44
N PHE A 70 -18.11 12.51 4.18
CA PHE A 70 -17.03 12.84 5.10
C PHE A 70 -16.92 14.36 5.32
N LEU A 71 -17.00 15.16 4.25
CA LEU A 71 -17.04 16.62 4.34
C LEU A 71 -18.26 17.10 5.14
N LEU A 72 -19.43 16.50 4.93
CA LEU A 72 -20.63 16.80 5.73
C LEU A 72 -20.43 16.48 7.22
N GLY A 73 -19.83 15.34 7.55
CA GLY A 73 -19.50 15.00 8.93
C GLY A 73 -18.44 15.94 9.52
N ALA A 74 -17.39 16.24 8.76
CA ALA A 74 -16.34 17.18 9.14
C ALA A 74 -16.90 18.58 9.40
N LEU A 75 -17.86 19.03 8.59
CA LEU A 75 -18.54 20.31 8.78
C LEU A 75 -19.21 20.42 10.15
N ILE A 76 -19.69 19.31 10.71
CA ILE A 76 -20.32 19.27 12.04
C ILE A 76 -19.27 19.09 13.15
N VAL A 77 -18.29 18.21 12.94
CA VAL A 77 -17.28 17.88 13.96
C VAL A 77 -16.32 19.04 14.22
N ILE A 78 -15.90 19.76 13.17
CA ILE A 78 -14.96 20.89 13.29
C ILE A 78 -15.48 21.99 14.24
N PRO A 79 -16.71 22.52 14.10
CA PRO A 79 -17.22 23.54 15.01
C PRO A 79 -17.45 23.00 16.42
N LEU A 80 -17.95 21.76 16.57
CA LEU A 80 -18.09 21.13 17.89
C LEU A 80 -16.73 20.98 18.59
N TRP A 81 -15.70 20.59 17.86
CA TRP A 81 -14.34 20.49 18.37
C TRP A 81 -13.80 21.88 18.74
N LEU A 82 -14.01 22.89 17.90
CA LEU A 82 -13.56 24.25 18.17
C LEU A 82 -14.22 24.84 19.43
N LEU A 83 -15.53 24.66 19.59
CA LEU A 83 -16.24 25.08 20.80
C LEU A 83 -15.67 24.35 22.03
N SER A 84 -15.62 23.01 22.01
CA SER A 84 -15.09 22.24 23.15
C SER A 84 -13.64 22.59 23.48
N ARG A 85 -12.82 22.93 22.49
CA ARG A 85 -11.45 23.40 22.65
C ARG A 85 -11.38 24.77 23.34
N ILE A 86 -12.19 25.73 22.91
CA ILE A 86 -12.21 27.09 23.49
C ILE A 86 -12.73 27.04 24.93
N PHE A 87 -13.79 26.25 25.20
CA PHE A 87 -14.31 26.05 26.56
C PHE A 87 -13.29 25.40 27.50
N ARG A 88 -12.41 24.51 27.00
CA ARG A 88 -11.31 23.93 27.79
C ARG A 88 -10.12 24.88 28.01
N MET A 89 -9.96 25.91 27.19
CA MET A 89 -8.84 26.86 27.29
C MET A 89 -9.15 28.02 28.25
N GLY A 90 -10.44 28.30 28.51
CA GLY A 90 -10.91 29.40 29.35
C GLY A 90 -11.05 29.10 30.84
N LYS A 91 -10.57 27.95 31.33
CA LYS A 91 -10.55 27.56 32.75
C LYS A 91 -9.15 27.06 33.10
#